data_AF-A0A090IX06-F1
#
_entry.id   AF-A0A090IX06-F1
#
_cell.length_a   1.000
_cell.length_b   1.000
_cell.length_c   1.000
_cell.angle_alpha   90.00
_cell.angle_beta   90.00
_cell.angle_gamma   90.00
#
_symmetry.space_group_name_H-M   'P 1'
#
loop_
_entity.id
_entity.type
_entity.pdbx_description
1 polymer ?
#
loop_
_entity_poly.entity_id
_entity_poly.type
_entity_poly.pdbx_seq_one_letter_code
_entity_poly.pdbx_strand_id
1 'polypeptide(L)'
;MNAHSAYRNKNYRVRKVISHDSEKSIPLQIIDTFIGIVVFLLEKSYLVDSDVSKIKSDLIYRFLIEGDNLIRFQNQIRLFEWTGNEELTQINIAEHLSPFVIHKTSFDTHEMARVQDILYKNPNITTKGLREELGYPNTMLRLLLGYKDELYGSGRNSFLIK
;
A
#
# COMPACT_ATOMS: atom_id res chain seq x y z
N MET A 1 -7.09 -18.20 0.56
CA MET A 1 -8.55 -18.29 0.74
C MET A 1 -8.82 -18.52 2.23
N ASN A 2 -9.35 -17.54 2.97
CA ASN A 2 -9.78 -17.77 4.36
C ASN A 2 -11.09 -18.58 4.34
N ALA A 3 -10.94 -19.88 4.14
CA ALA A 3 -12.04 -20.82 3.88
C ALA A 3 -13.02 -20.97 5.06
N HIS A 4 -12.70 -20.45 6.24
CA HIS A 4 -13.52 -20.66 7.44
C HIS A 4 -14.87 -19.92 7.41
N SER A 5 -15.01 -18.83 6.67
CA SER A 5 -16.26 -18.07 6.61
C SER A 5 -17.34 -18.81 5.80
N ALA A 6 -16.97 -19.41 4.66
CA ALA A 6 -17.92 -20.03 3.73
C ALA A 6 -18.53 -21.36 4.21
N TYR A 7 -17.94 -22.00 5.23
CA TYR A 7 -18.30 -23.36 5.64
C TYR A 7 -18.80 -23.48 7.08
N ARG A 8 -19.00 -22.36 7.80
CA ARG A 8 -19.37 -22.36 9.23
C ARG A 8 -20.64 -23.17 9.55
N ASN A 9 -21.61 -23.24 8.64
CA ASN A 9 -22.87 -23.95 8.85
C ASN A 9 -22.94 -25.33 8.15
N LYS A 10 -21.89 -25.78 7.47
CA LYS A 10 -21.94 -26.99 6.62
C LYS A 10 -21.31 -28.24 7.23
N ASN A 11 -21.09 -28.27 8.56
CA ASN A 11 -20.56 -29.42 9.30
C ASN A 11 -19.27 -30.05 8.69
N TYR A 12 -18.48 -29.29 7.95
CA TYR A 12 -17.23 -29.78 7.39
C TYR A 12 -16.20 -29.94 8.51
N ARG A 13 -15.59 -31.12 8.58
CA ARG A 13 -14.51 -31.41 9.52
C ARG A 13 -13.19 -31.40 8.76
N VAL A 14 -12.31 -30.44 9.10
CA VAL A 14 -10.97 -30.39 8.53
C VAL A 14 -10.21 -31.64 8.99
N ARG A 15 -9.94 -32.57 8.05
CA ARG A 15 -9.26 -33.83 8.36
C ARG A 15 -7.74 -33.68 8.49
N LYS A 16 -7.14 -32.75 7.75
CA LYS A 16 -5.69 -32.52 7.73
C LYS A 16 -5.42 -31.10 7.24
N VAL A 17 -4.54 -30.38 7.94
CA VAL A 17 -3.93 -29.13 7.48
C VAL A 17 -2.46 -29.42 7.27
N ILE A 18 -1.94 -29.07 6.10
CA ILE A 18 -0.50 -29.09 5.82
C ILE A 18 -0.05 -27.65 5.79
N SER A 19 0.56 -27.20 6.89
CA SER A 19 1.14 -25.87 6.99
C SER A 19 2.48 -25.85 6.27
N HIS A 20 2.70 -24.84 5.44
CA HIS A 20 4.00 -24.57 4.84
C HIS A 20 4.59 -23.34 5.49
N ASP A 21 5.89 -23.39 5.75
CA ASP A 21 6.65 -22.26 6.26
C ASP A 21 6.72 -21.17 5.17
N SER A 22 6.11 -20.02 5.45
CA SER A 22 6.06 -18.91 4.49
C SER A 22 7.44 -18.29 4.28
N GLU A 23 8.37 -18.35 5.24
CA GLU A 23 9.73 -17.83 5.09
C GLU A 23 10.50 -18.55 3.97
N LYS A 24 10.11 -19.79 3.66
CA LYS A 24 10.73 -20.64 2.64
C LYS A 24 9.97 -20.68 1.32
N SER A 25 8.90 -19.90 1.18
CA SER A 25 8.00 -19.94 0.02
C SER A 25 7.69 -18.54 -0.50
N ILE A 26 8.39 -18.14 -1.56
CA ILE A 26 8.16 -16.88 -2.28
C ILE A 26 6.67 -16.73 -2.69
N PRO A 27 5.99 -17.75 -3.24
CA PRO A 27 4.57 -17.63 -3.57
C PRO A 27 3.68 -17.30 -2.36
N LEU A 28 3.96 -17.90 -1.19
CA LEU A 28 3.18 -17.61 0.02
C LEU A 28 3.45 -16.19 0.52
N GLN A 29 4.70 -15.73 0.51
CA GLN A 29 5.04 -14.36 0.89
C GLN A 29 4.36 -13.32 -0.02
N ILE A 30 4.26 -13.60 -1.33
CA ILE A 30 3.54 -12.75 -2.28
C ILE A 30 2.06 -12.71 -1.92
N ILE A 31 1.44 -13.86 -1.69
CA ILE A 31 0.02 -13.93 -1.29
C ILE A 31 -0.23 -13.15 0.00
N ASP A 32 0.60 -13.34 1.02
CA ASP A 32 0.49 -12.65 2.31
C ASP A 32 0.65 -11.12 2.14
N THR A 33 1.57 -10.69 1.27
CA THR A 33 1.74 -9.28 0.93
C THR A 33 0.48 -8.71 0.29
N PHE A 34 -0.10 -9.38 -0.71
CA PHE A 34 -1.34 -8.93 -1.36
C PHE A 34 -2.52 -8.90 -0.39
N ILE A 35 -2.65 -9.90 0.48
CA ILE A 35 -3.65 -9.91 1.55
C ILE A 35 -3.44 -8.71 2.48
N GLY A 36 -2.20 -8.42 2.87
CA GLY A 36 -1.85 -7.26 3.68
C GLY A 36 -2.25 -5.93 3.04
N ILE A 37 -2.04 -5.78 1.72
CA ILE A 37 -2.50 -4.61 0.97
C ILE A 37 -4.03 -4.51 1.00
N VAL A 38 -4.73 -5.61 0.73
CA VAL A 38 -6.20 -5.63 0.75
C VAL A 38 -6.73 -5.24 2.14
N VAL A 39 -6.20 -5.83 3.22
CA VAL A 39 -6.62 -5.51 4.59
C VAL A 39 -6.37 -4.03 4.90
N PHE A 40 -5.20 -3.50 4.53
CA PHE A 40 -4.85 -2.10 4.71
C PHE A 40 -5.83 -1.13 4.02
N LEU A 41 -6.33 -1.50 2.83
CA LEU A 41 -7.34 -0.74 2.10
C LEU A 41 -8.73 -0.85 2.73
N LEU A 42 -9.14 -2.06 3.13
CA LEU A 42 -10.44 -2.31 3.75
C LEU A 42 -10.58 -1.59 5.10
N GLU A 43 -9.56 -1.68 5.93
CA GLU A 43 -9.52 -1.02 7.26
C GLU A 43 -9.27 0.49 7.16
N LYS A 44 -8.98 1.01 5.96
CA LYS A 44 -8.58 2.39 5.71
C LYS A 44 -7.42 2.83 6.62
N SER A 45 -6.49 1.93 6.89
CA SER A 45 -5.38 2.19 7.84
C SER A 45 -4.51 3.37 7.38
N TYR A 46 -4.54 3.71 6.09
CA TYR A 46 -3.90 4.89 5.50
C TYR A 46 -4.37 6.23 6.09
N LEU A 47 -5.53 6.28 6.75
CA LEU A 47 -6.03 7.49 7.43
C LEU A 47 -5.39 7.72 8.81
N VAL A 48 -4.70 6.71 9.36
CA VAL A 48 -4.01 6.83 10.65
C VAL A 48 -2.79 7.72 10.48
N ASP A 49 -2.72 8.80 11.25
CA ASP A 49 -1.56 9.70 11.26
C ASP A 49 -0.40 9.07 12.05
N SER A 50 0.35 8.19 11.38
CA SER A 50 1.55 7.55 11.93
C SER A 50 2.58 7.35 10.82
N ASP A 51 3.86 7.33 11.21
CA ASP A 51 4.94 7.10 10.25
C ASP A 51 4.82 5.74 9.56
N VAL A 52 4.42 4.71 10.32
CA VAL A 52 4.19 3.36 9.79
C VAL A 52 3.10 3.36 8.73
N SER A 53 1.98 4.05 8.98
CA SER A 53 0.90 4.17 8.00
C SER A 53 1.35 4.92 6.75
N LYS A 54 2.01 6.07 6.90
CA LYS A 54 2.54 6.88 5.78
C LYS A 54 3.50 6.08 4.90
N ILE A 55 4.43 5.33 5.52
CA ILE A 55 5.39 4.48 4.80
C ILE A 55 4.66 3.34 4.06
N LYS A 56 3.70 2.66 4.69
CA LYS A 56 2.92 1.60 4.05
C LYS A 56 2.08 2.14 2.89
N SER A 57 1.37 3.25 3.11
CA SER A 57 0.62 3.96 2.07
C SER A 57 1.50 4.30 0.88
N ASP A 58 2.72 4.79 1.13
CA ASP A 58 3.66 5.10 0.05
C ASP A 58 4.10 3.87 -0.75
N LEU A 59 4.45 2.79 -0.06
CA LEU A 59 4.83 1.53 -0.72
C LEU A 59 3.70 0.98 -1.59
N ILE A 60 2.48 0.94 -1.04
CA ILE A 60 1.30 0.44 -1.75
C ILE A 60 0.99 1.32 -2.96
N TYR A 61 0.99 2.64 -2.77
CA TYR A 61 0.73 3.57 -3.86
C TYR A 61 1.76 3.43 -4.99
N ARG A 62 3.05 3.43 -4.65
CA ARG A 62 4.13 3.27 -5.63
C ARG A 62 4.08 1.94 -6.37
N PHE A 63 3.61 0.87 -5.73
CA PHE A 63 3.35 -0.40 -6.40
C PHE A 63 2.17 -0.30 -7.37
N LEU A 64 1.05 0.32 -6.96
CA LEU A 64 -0.17 0.40 -7.76
C LEU A 64 -0.01 1.27 -9.01
N ILE A 65 0.73 2.39 -8.92
CA ILE A 65 0.93 3.31 -10.06
C ILE A 65 1.96 2.83 -11.08
N GLU A 66 2.70 1.77 -10.77
CA GLU A 66 3.75 1.25 -11.66
C GLU A 66 3.12 0.45 -12.81
N GLY A 67 3.27 0.94 -14.04
CA GLY A 67 2.70 0.32 -15.23
C GLY A 67 1.18 0.07 -15.10
N ASP A 68 0.73 -1.15 -15.42
CA ASP A 68 -0.68 -1.55 -15.32
C ASP A 68 -1.05 -2.21 -13.98
N ASN A 69 -0.24 -2.03 -12.94
CA ASN A 69 -0.41 -2.75 -11.68
C ASN A 69 -1.77 -2.49 -11.02
N LEU A 70 -2.28 -1.25 -11.07
CA LEU A 70 -3.61 -0.93 -10.54
C LEU A 70 -4.70 -1.80 -11.18
N ILE A 71 -4.71 -1.90 -12.51
CA ILE A 71 -5.70 -2.67 -13.26
C ILE A 71 -5.54 -4.17 -12.98
N ARG A 72 -4.29 -4.66 -12.99
CA ARG A 72 -3.99 -6.07 -12.69
C ARG A 72 -4.42 -6.43 -11.27
N PHE A 73 -4.15 -5.57 -10.30
CA PHE A 73 -4.52 -5.76 -8.90
C PHE A 73 -6.05 -5.83 -8.75
N GLN A 74 -6.80 -4.90 -9.38
CA GLN A 74 -8.27 -4.93 -9.38
C GLN A 74 -8.83 -6.23 -9.96
N ASN A 75 -8.28 -6.70 -11.10
CA ASN A 75 -8.78 -7.89 -11.78
C ASN A 75 -8.46 -9.21 -11.05
N GLN A 76 -7.38 -9.24 -10.26
CA GLN A 76 -6.93 -10.42 -9.54
C GLN A 76 -7.63 -10.61 -8.19
N ILE A 77 -8.10 -9.53 -7.57
CA ILE A 77 -8.71 -9.56 -6.23
C ILE A 77 -10.23 -9.70 -6.33
N ARG A 78 -10.76 -10.77 -5.72
CA ARG A 78 -12.20 -10.96 -5.52
C ARG A 78 -12.49 -10.97 -4.03
N LEU A 79 -13.33 -10.04 -3.59
CA LEU A 79 -13.77 -9.93 -2.21
C LEU A 79 -15.20 -10.40 -2.07
N PHE A 80 -15.50 -11.04 -0.94
CA PHE A 80 -16.83 -11.52 -0.61
C PHE A 80 -17.14 -11.11 0.82
N GLU A 81 -18.29 -10.47 1.01
CA GLU A 81 -18.85 -10.17 2.31
C GLU A 81 -19.72 -11.33 2.78
N TRP A 82 -19.63 -11.64 4.06
CA TRP A 82 -20.54 -12.54 4.72
C TRP A 82 -21.47 -11.75 5.63
N THR A 83 -22.74 -11.66 5.27
CA THR A 83 -23.77 -10.90 5.98
C THR A 83 -24.58 -11.75 6.97
N GLY A 84 -24.17 -13.01 7.20
CA GLY A 84 -24.89 -13.97 8.05
C GLY A 84 -25.86 -14.88 7.29
N ASN A 85 -26.19 -14.56 6.04
CA ASN A 85 -26.94 -15.42 5.14
C ASN A 85 -26.00 -16.40 4.39
N GLU A 86 -26.56 -17.42 3.74
CA GLU A 86 -25.75 -18.37 2.93
C GLU A 86 -25.17 -17.73 1.66
N GLU A 87 -25.81 -16.68 1.16
CA GLU A 87 -25.37 -15.97 -0.03
C GLU A 87 -24.21 -15.02 0.31
N LEU A 88 -23.11 -15.17 -0.42
CA LEU A 88 -21.95 -14.30 -0.33
C LEU A 88 -22.13 -13.13 -1.31
N THR A 89 -22.12 -11.91 -0.81
CA THR A 89 -22.16 -10.71 -1.64
C THR A 89 -20.76 -10.39 -2.12
N GLN A 90 -20.54 -10.33 -3.43
CA GLN A 90 -19.24 -9.91 -3.95
C GLN A 90 -19.07 -8.40 -3.77
N ILE A 91 -17.95 -7.98 -3.18
CA ILE A 91 -17.55 -6.58 -3.06
C ILE A 91 -16.54 -6.25 -4.16
N ASN A 92 -16.69 -5.09 -4.78
CA ASN A 92 -15.70 -4.57 -5.72
C ASN A 92 -14.57 -3.88 -4.96
N ILE A 93 -13.34 -4.40 -5.07
CA ILE A 93 -12.15 -3.79 -4.45
C ILE A 93 -11.91 -2.34 -4.92
N ALA A 94 -12.41 -1.96 -6.11
CA ALA A 94 -12.34 -0.59 -6.62
C ALA A 94 -12.98 0.44 -5.67
N GLU A 95 -13.99 0.03 -4.90
CA GLU A 95 -14.67 0.88 -3.90
C GLU A 95 -13.73 1.27 -2.74
N HIS A 96 -12.68 0.48 -2.50
CA HIS A 96 -11.66 0.76 -1.47
C HIS A 96 -10.37 1.35 -2.06
N LEU A 97 -10.01 0.96 -3.28
CA LEU A 97 -8.84 1.49 -3.98
C LEU A 97 -9.00 2.96 -4.36
N SER A 98 -10.16 3.35 -4.90
CA SER A 98 -10.34 4.71 -5.42
C SER A 98 -10.20 5.78 -4.32
N PRO A 99 -10.84 5.63 -3.13
CA PRO A 99 -10.63 6.56 -2.02
C PRO A 99 -9.18 6.60 -1.54
N PHE A 100 -8.49 5.46 -1.52
CA PHE A 100 -7.08 5.40 -1.16
C PHE A 100 -6.20 6.19 -2.14
N VAL A 101 -6.37 5.98 -3.45
CA VAL A 101 -5.60 6.68 -4.49
C VAL A 101 -5.81 8.19 -4.41
N ILE A 102 -7.07 8.62 -4.26
CA ILE A 102 -7.41 10.05 -4.13
C ILE A 102 -6.76 10.64 -2.88
N HIS A 103 -6.92 9.97 -1.73
CA HIS A 103 -6.34 10.41 -0.47
C HIS A 103 -4.82 10.54 -0.57
N LYS A 104 -4.14 9.52 -1.09
CA LYS A 104 -2.69 9.50 -1.21
C LYS A 104 -2.18 10.55 -2.21
N THR A 105 -2.87 10.74 -3.34
CA THR A 105 -2.51 11.78 -4.32
C THR A 105 -2.58 13.17 -3.70
N SER A 106 -3.64 13.45 -2.92
CA SER A 106 -3.80 14.73 -2.21
C SER A 106 -2.68 14.93 -1.17
N PHE A 107 -2.42 13.90 -0.36
CA PHE A 107 -1.34 13.91 0.63
C PHE A 107 0.03 14.15 -0.02
N ASP A 108 0.33 13.43 -1.10
CA ASP A 108 1.61 13.52 -1.81
C ASP A 108 1.79 14.89 -2.45
N THR A 109 0.73 15.46 -3.02
CA THR A 109 0.78 16.80 -3.60
C THR A 109 1.13 17.84 -2.54
N HIS A 110 0.54 17.73 -1.35
CA HIS A 110 0.86 18.61 -0.22
C HIS A 110 2.33 18.44 0.23
N GLU A 111 2.79 17.21 0.41
CA GLU A 111 4.16 16.94 0.85
C GLU A 111 5.20 17.36 -0.21
N MET A 112 4.92 17.13 -1.49
CA MET A 112 5.78 17.59 -2.58
C MET A 112 5.87 19.12 -2.66
N ALA A 113 4.77 19.83 -2.40
CA ALA A 113 4.80 21.29 -2.32
C ALA A 113 5.70 21.77 -1.17
N ARG A 114 5.65 21.11 0.00
CA ARG A 114 6.55 21.41 1.13
C ARG A 114 8.02 21.14 0.78
N VAL A 115 8.29 20.01 0.13
CA VAL A 115 9.65 19.66 -0.35
C VAL A 115 10.15 20.73 -1.32
N GLN A 116 9.32 21.14 -2.28
CA GLN A 116 9.68 22.14 -3.28
C GLN A 116 9.94 23.52 -2.68
N ASP A 117 9.14 23.95 -1.71
CA ASP A 117 9.34 25.23 -1.00
C ASP A 117 10.69 25.28 -0.27
N ILE A 118 11.07 24.20 0.43
CA ILE A 118 12.37 24.12 1.10
C ILE A 118 13.52 24.11 0.09
N LEU A 119 13.40 23.32 -0.98
CA LEU A 119 14.41 23.28 -2.05
C LEU A 119 14.57 24.64 -2.75
N TYR A 120 13.49 25.39 -2.91
CA TYR A 120 13.54 26.73 -3.49
C TYR A 120 14.28 27.72 -2.59
N LYS A 121 14.02 27.67 -1.27
CA LYS A 121 14.71 28.52 -0.27
C LYS A 121 16.17 28.14 -0.07
N ASN A 122 16.46 26.84 -0.09
CA ASN A 122 17.77 26.27 0.21
C ASN A 122 18.23 25.28 -0.90
N PRO A 123 18.60 25.75 -2.11
CA PRO A 123 18.88 24.86 -3.26
C PRO A 123 19.99 23.83 -3.04
N ASN A 124 20.97 24.16 -2.18
CA ASN A 124 22.13 23.31 -1.89
C ASN A 124 21.92 22.43 -0.65
N ILE A 125 20.69 22.33 -0.12
CA ILE A 125 20.41 21.52 1.06
C ILE A 125 20.72 20.04 0.79
N THR A 126 21.41 19.41 1.73
CA THR A 126 21.67 17.96 1.63
C THR A 126 20.37 17.18 1.83
N THR A 127 20.28 15.97 1.26
CA THR A 127 19.10 15.09 1.48
C THR A 127 18.84 14.84 2.97
N LYS A 128 19.91 14.74 3.78
CA LYS A 128 19.79 14.61 5.25
C LYS A 128 19.18 15.87 5.87
N GLY A 129 19.69 17.06 5.50
CA GLY A 129 19.17 18.33 6.00
C GLY A 129 17.71 18.55 5.63
N LEU A 130 17.34 18.26 4.37
CA LEU A 130 15.96 18.35 3.91
C LEU A 130 15.01 17.43 4.69
N ARG A 131 15.44 16.18 4.95
CA ARG A 131 14.68 15.23 5.76
C ARG A 131 14.46 15.76 7.18
N GLU A 132 15.49 16.33 7.79
CA GLU A 132 15.44 16.91 9.14
C GLU A 132 14.53 18.15 9.19
N GLU A 133 14.60 19.01 8.17
CA GLU A 133 13.75 20.20 8.05
C GLU A 133 12.26 19.86 7.85
N LEU A 134 11.96 18.76 7.14
CA LEU A 134 10.61 18.23 6.98
C LEU A 134 10.07 17.53 8.24
N GLY A 135 10.92 17.27 9.24
CA GLY A 135 10.57 16.50 10.43
C GLY A 135 10.45 15.00 10.17
N TYR A 136 11.02 14.49 9.08
CA TYR A 136 10.91 13.09 8.70
C TYR A 136 11.91 12.21 9.47
N PRO A 137 11.49 11.06 10.05
CA PRO A 137 12.42 10.07 10.57
C PRO A 137 13.23 9.43 9.44
N ASN A 138 14.34 8.77 9.79
CA ASN A 138 15.18 8.09 8.80
C ASN A 138 14.43 7.00 8.00
N THR A 139 13.42 6.38 8.60
CA THR A 139 12.54 5.39 7.95
C THR A 139 11.76 5.96 6.76
N MET A 140 11.59 7.27 6.67
CA MET A 140 10.94 7.96 5.56
C MET A 140 11.89 8.44 4.46
N LEU A 141 13.19 8.09 4.53
CA LEU A 141 14.16 8.51 3.52
C LEU A 141 13.74 8.12 2.10
N ARG A 142 13.22 6.90 1.91
CA ARG A 142 12.79 6.42 0.57
C ARG A 142 11.59 7.21 0.04
N LEU A 143 10.66 7.59 0.91
CA LEU A 143 9.52 8.42 0.55
C LEU A 143 9.98 9.81 0.09
N LEU A 144 10.95 10.41 0.80
CA LEU A 144 11.57 11.69 0.40
C LEU A 144 12.30 11.58 -0.95
N LEU A 145 13.09 10.53 -1.14
CA LEU A 145 13.80 10.30 -2.41
C LEU A 145 12.81 10.17 -3.57
N GLY A 146 11.72 9.43 -3.37
CA GLY A 146 10.65 9.37 -4.36
C GLY A 146 10.02 10.73 -4.64
N TYR A 147 9.89 11.64 -3.66
CA TYR A 147 9.29 12.97 -3.91
C TYR A 147 10.24 13.83 -4.73
N LYS A 148 11.54 13.76 -4.42
CA LYS A 148 12.57 14.46 -5.20
C LYS A 148 12.57 13.99 -6.64
N ASP A 149 12.62 12.67 -6.88
CA ASP A 149 12.67 12.14 -8.24
C ASP A 149 11.39 12.47 -9.03
N GLU A 150 10.22 12.47 -8.39
CA GLU A 150 8.96 12.93 -9.02
C GLU A 150 9.00 14.41 -9.40
N LEU A 151 9.47 15.28 -8.49
CA LEU A 151 9.63 16.72 -8.74
C LEU A 151 10.61 17.01 -9.88
N TYR A 152 11.61 16.15 -10.09
CA TYR A 152 12.55 16.22 -11.21
C TYR A 152 12.04 15.55 -12.50
N GLY A 153 10.80 15.06 -12.52
CA GLY A 153 10.19 14.39 -13.68
C GLY A 153 10.75 13.01 -13.98
N SER A 154 11.50 12.41 -13.05
CA SER A 154 12.07 11.06 -13.22
C SER A 154 11.10 9.95 -12.80
N GLY A 155 10.07 10.26 -12.00
CA GLY A 155 9.08 9.29 -11.51
C GLY A 155 9.36 8.78 -10.08
N ARG A 156 8.30 8.45 -9.34
CA ARG A 156 8.32 8.02 -7.92
C ARG A 156 9.25 6.87 -7.57
N ASN A 157 9.53 5.95 -8.50
CA ASN A 157 10.30 4.72 -8.26
C ASN A 157 11.76 4.78 -8.77
N SER A 158 12.15 5.85 -9.45
CA SER A 158 13.42 5.91 -10.18
C SER A 158 14.66 5.83 -9.29
N PHE A 159 14.55 6.23 -8.03
CA PHE A 159 15.64 6.12 -7.04
C PHE A 159 15.99 4.66 -6.71
N LEU A 160 15.16 3.68 -7.06
CA LEU A 160 15.43 2.25 -6.85
C LEU A 160 16.30 1.64 -7.95
N ILE A 161 16.44 2.32 -9.10
CA ILE A 161 17.16 1.83 -10.28
C ILE A 161 18.61 2.34 -10.31
N LYS A 162 18.93 3.34 -9.48
CA LYS A 162 20.27 3.93 -9.31
C LYS A 162 21.09 3.15 -8.31
#